data_AF-A0A1G0N6N8-F1
#
_entry.id   AF-A0A1G0N6N8-F1
#
_cell.length_a   1.000
_cell.length_b   1.000
_cell.length_c   1.000
_cell.angle_alpha   90.00
_cell.angle_beta   90.00
_cell.angle_gamma   90.00
#
_symmetry.space_group_name_H-M   'P 1'
#
loop_
_entity.id
_entity.type
_entity.pdbx_description
1 polymer ?
#
loop_
_entity_poly.entity_id
_entity_poly.type
_entity_poly.pdbx_seq_one_letter_code
_entity_poly.pdbx_strand_id
1 'polypeptide(L)' 'MAALHTFEWLVQQLWPNPDEETKKELDRKRDRLLKIRNENERLRFVEEIMREAREMRKRKSAHA' A
#
# COMPACT_ATOMS: atom_id res chain seq x y z
N MET A 1 -4.02 4.59 14.75
CA MET A 1 -4.51 3.22 14.45
C MET A 1 -5.19 3.11 13.09
N ALA A 2 -5.94 4.12 12.62
CA ALA A 2 -6.65 4.06 11.33
C ALA A 2 -5.76 3.78 10.10
N ALA A 3 -4.60 4.43 9.98
CA ALA A 3 -3.77 4.32 8.77
C ALA A 3 -3.21 2.91 8.49
N LEU A 4 -2.85 2.16 9.54
CA LEU A 4 -2.34 0.78 9.39
C LEU A 4 -3.44 -0.17 8.94
N HIS A 5 -4.63 -0.08 9.54
CA HIS A 5 -5.77 -0.89 9.12
C HIS A 5 -6.18 -0.57 7.67
N THR A 6 -6.19 0.71 7.28
CA THR A 6 -6.45 1.10 5.89
C THR A 6 -5.42 0.52 4.93
N PHE A 7 -4.13 0.54 5.29
CA PHE A 7 -3.08 -0.08 4.50
C PHE A 7 -3.29 -1.59 4.37
N GLU A 8 -3.48 -2.32 5.47
CA GLU A 8 -3.67 -3.77 5.46
C GLU A 8 -4.91 -4.18 4.64
N TRP A 9 -6.00 -3.44 4.78
CA TRP A 9 -7.21 -3.63 3.96
C TRP A 9 -6.92 -3.42 2.45
N LEU A 10 -6.24 -2.33 2.08
CA LEU A 10 -5.87 -2.06 0.69
C LEU A 10 -5.02 -3.17 0.08
N VAL A 11 -4.03 -3.63 0.84
CA VAL A 11 -3.14 -4.72 0.41
C VAL A 11 -3.93 -5.97 0.08
N GLN A 12 -4.86 -6.38 0.95
CA GLN A 12 -5.70 -7.56 0.71
C GLN A 12 -6.59 -7.40 -0.53
N GLN A 13 -7.12 -6.21 -0.79
CA GLN A 13 -7.99 -5.97 -1.95
C GLN A 13 -7.23 -5.99 -3.29
N LEU A 14 -5.98 -5.55 -3.29
CA LEU A 14 -5.19 -5.37 -4.52
C LEU A 14 -4.27 -6.55 -4.81
N TRP A 15 -3.74 -7.17 -3.75
CA TRP A 15 -2.84 -8.31 -3.81
C TRP A 15 -3.32 -9.40 -2.86
N PRO A 16 -4.43 -10.10 -3.18
CA PRO A 16 -4.90 -11.21 -2.36
C PRO A 16 -3.88 -12.36 -2.32
N ASN A 17 -3.11 -12.54 -3.39
CA ASN A 17 -2.01 -13.51 -3.50
C ASN A 17 -0.76 -12.80 -4.05
N PRO A 18 -0.01 -12.03 -3.22
CA PRO A 18 1.21 -11.39 -3.67
C PRO A 18 2.31 -12.43 -3.89
N ASP A 19 3.11 -12.25 -4.95
CA ASP A 19 4.36 -12.99 -5.10
C ASP A 19 5.39 -12.57 -4.03
N GLU A 20 6.52 -13.29 -3.98
CA GLU A 20 7.51 -13.10 -2.92
C GLU A 20 8.16 -11.70 -2.94
N GLU A 21 8.31 -11.12 -4.13
CA GLU A 21 8.87 -9.78 -4.31
C GLU A 21 7.89 -8.71 -3.81
N THR A 22 6.63 -8.81 -4.25
CA THR A 22 5.54 -7.93 -3.80
C THR A 22 5.37 -8.01 -2.30
N LYS A 23 5.41 -9.21 -1.71
CA LYS A 23 5.30 -9.41 -0.26
C LYS A 23 6.42 -8.67 0.50
N LYS A 24 7.68 -8.79 0.04
CA LYS A 24 8.82 -8.06 0.63
C LYS A 24 8.64 -6.55 0.57
N GLU A 25 8.09 -6.04 -0.54
CA GLU A 25 7.83 -4.61 -0.67
C GLU A 25 6.70 -4.12 0.24
N LEU A 26 5.62 -4.90 0.35
CA LEU A 26 4.50 -4.62 1.26
C LEU A 26 4.95 -4.60 2.73
N ASP A 27 5.80 -5.55 3.13
CA ASP A 27 6.37 -5.59 4.48
C ASP A 27 7.24 -4.35 4.76
N ARG A 28 8.07 -3.91 3.80
CA ARG A 28 8.85 -2.67 3.93
C ARG A 28 7.96 -1.43 4.08
N LYS A 29 6.86 -1.36 3.33
CA LYS A 29 5.88 -0.26 3.41
C LYS A 29 5.17 -0.28 4.78
N ARG A 30 4.79 -1.45 5.28
CA ARG A 30 4.22 -1.63 6.63
C ARG A 30 5.18 -1.15 7.72
N ASP A 31 6.43 -1.57 7.68
CA ASP A 31 7.46 -1.17 8.64
C ASP A 31 7.69 0.35 8.63
N ARG A 32 7.72 0.96 7.45
CA ARG A 32 7.84 2.41 7.32
C ARG A 32 6.65 3.12 7.95
N LEU A 33 5.43 2.66 7.70
CA LEU A 33 4.21 3.23 8.26
C LEU A 33 4.20 3.22 9.81
N LEU A 34 4.70 2.14 10.40
CA LEU A 34 4.84 1.98 11.86
C LEU A 34 5.89 2.93 12.45
N LYS A 35 6.97 3.21 11.69
CA LYS A 35 8.06 4.10 12.12
C LYS A 35 7.71 5.59 12.02
N ILE A 36 6.73 5.97 11.20
CA ILE A 36 6.28 7.37 11.10
C ILE A 36 5.59 7.78 12.40
N ARG A 37 6.14 8.79 13.08
CA ARG A 37 5.59 9.33 14.33
C ARG A 37 4.59 10.48 14.11
N ASN A 38 4.69 11.16 12.98
CA ASN A 38 3.82 12.28 12.62
C ASN A 38 2.55 11.77 11.90
N GLU A 39 1.38 12.06 12.46
CA GLU A 39 0.10 11.59 11.90
C GLU A 39 -0.14 12.11 10.47
N ASN A 40 0.23 13.36 10.16
CA ASN A 40 0.07 13.95 8.82
C ASN A 40 1.00 13.31 7.79
N GLU A 41 2.23 12.95 8.18
CA GLU A 41 3.12 12.18 7.30
C GLU A 41 2.60 10.75 7.10
N ARG A 42 2.03 10.15 8.15
CA ARG A 42 1.45 8.81 8.08
C ARG A 42 0.27 8.77 7.11
N LEU A 43 -0.61 9.78 7.15
CA LEU A 43 -1.72 9.91 6.21
C LEU A 43 -1.24 10.11 4.76
N ARG A 44 -0.29 11.03 4.52
CA ARG A 44 0.28 11.25 3.19
C ARG A 44 0.92 9.97 2.62
N PHE A 45 1.59 9.20 3.45
CA PHE A 45 2.20 7.95 3.02
C PHE A 45 1.16 6.89 2.62
N VAL A 46 0.01 6.81 3.32
CA VAL A 46 -1.09 5.94 2.91
C VAL A 46 -1.73 6.40 1.60
N GLU A 47 -1.88 7.71 1.39
CA GLU A 47 -2.38 8.26 0.11
C GLU A 47 -1.45 7.94 -1.06
N GLU A 48 -0.14 8.00 -0.86
CA GLU A 48 0.85 7.62 -1.86
C GLU A 48 0.73 6.14 -2.24
N ILE A 49 0.59 5.25 -1.25
CA ILE A 49 0.36 3.82 -1.49
C ILE A 49 -0.95 3.60 -2.27
N MET A 50 -2.02 4.32 -1.93
CA MET A 50 -3.29 4.26 -2.68
C MET A 50 -3.13 4.74 -4.13
N ARG A 51 -2.30 5.76 -4.37
CA ARG A 51 -2.04 6.27 -5.72
C ARG A 51 -1.28 5.24 -6.56
N GLU A 52 -0.19 4.70 -6.03
CA GLU A 52 0.60 3.65 -6.69
C GLU A 52 -0.25 2.43 -7.05
N ALA A 53 -1.08 1.98 -6.11
CA ALA A 53 -2.05 0.91 -6.31
C ALA A 53 -3.01 1.18 -7.48
N ARG A 54 -3.59 2.38 -7.53
CA ARG A 54 -4.50 2.79 -8.62
C ARG A 54 -3.79 2.86 -9.96
N GLU A 55 -2.56 3.35 -9.99
CA GLU A 55 -1.74 3.42 -11.20
C GLU A 55 -1.40 2.03 -11.74
N MET A 56 -0.98 1.11 -10.87
CA MET A 56 -0.72 -0.28 -11.24
C MET A 56 -1.97 -0.96 -11.80
N ARG A 57 -3.14 -0.72 -11.20
CA ARG A 57 -4.41 -1.23 -11.72
C ARG A 57 -4.75 -0.64 -13.10
N LYS A 58 -4.63 0.68 -13.28
CA LYS A 58 -4.85 1.34 -14.58
C LYS A 58 -3.96 0.77 -15.68
N ARG A 59 -2.68 0.54 -15.41
CA ARG A 59 -1.74 -0.02 -16.39
C ARG A 59 -2.11 -1.45 -16.80
N LYS A 60 -2.56 -2.28 -15.86
CA LYS A 60 -3.05 -3.63 -16.17
C LYS A 60 -4.37 -3.62 -16.96
N SER A 61 -5.25 -2.65 -16.69
CA SER A 61 -6.51 -2.48 -17.42
C SER A 61 -6.37 -1.89 -18.82
N ALA A 62 -5.32 -1.12 -19.08
CA ALA A 62 -5.06 -0.52 -20.40
C ALA A 62 -4.45 -1.50 -21.43
N HIS A 63 -4.05 -2.70 -20.98
CA HIS A 63 -3.48 -3.77 -21.81
C HIS A 63 -4.39 -5.01 -21.89
N ALA A 64 -5.65 -4.91 -21.47
CA ALA A 64 -6.68 -5.94 -21.64
C ALA A 64 -7.64 -5.53 -22.76
#